data_AF-A0A4U1YWY8-F1
#
_entry.id   AF-A0A4U1YWY8-F1
#
_cell.length_a   1.000
_cell.length_b   1.000
_cell.length_c   1.000
_cell.angle_alpha   90.00
_cell.angle_beta   90.00
_cell.angle_gamma   90.00
#
_symmetry.space_group_name_H-M   'P 1'
#
loop_
_entity.id
_entity.type
_entity.pdbx_description
1 polymer ?
#
loop_
_entity_poly.entity_id
_entity_poly.type
_entity_poly.pdbx_seq_one_letter_code
_entity_poly.pdbx_strand_id
1 'polypeptide(L)'
;MDIDSLMNGHLASLEEKKETTPLVSPGKSNRYLEDSDLGLELFASLVAKPEVRTPSDQILEDIDKLINQKFLSHTEKSENTSGASAYVRLLEWFDLLKEAVSFPQLQQSHTVAVGGSFSAGKTRFLNTVLGCPSLLPVDTTPTTSIPTFLFKGASNSIDALNFFGKKTEIDEHAVKAICHAFNKKYRVTFSHILQMIAVEREIFHYGNLIFLDTPGYSKSDNQKKIDENIARTHLRAADYLIWLVDSQSGTVPQQDINFLQGLELEQPVLVVMSKTDKKLESEVKSIIEVAKVDLEHAEISFVDVIGYSSVENMEISAHGDRLKEFLAQVNQGSDGSTLKWQLSKIFEEYHREYLANQQTLKLTIGTLNELIFDENLVGDKKKHLADFHRKVKSQLDILHHQKRDSEKIYAHIEGLLIEVCRLKEIALASSPSVMQLNSMKIKTDRIQRDIVTFDALLQGDLKVLSGMANLDSLQGRVVKISPIGVSIQLDDAPEIEIMVLMIVIAKTAPAIKSEQFYISQEVQVQIISDKKSLVSVSFD
;
A
#
# COMPACT_ATOMS: atom_id res chain seq x y z
N MET A 1 27.96 14.96 -14.56
CA MET A 1 27.89 13.54 -14.96
C MET A 1 27.46 13.54 -16.40
N ASP A 2 28.29 12.98 -17.26
CA ASP A 2 28.12 13.02 -18.71
C ASP A 2 27.10 11.96 -19.13
N ILE A 3 26.01 12.39 -19.79
CA ILE A 3 24.84 11.55 -20.12
C ILE A 3 25.21 10.46 -21.16
N ASP A 4 26.24 10.70 -21.96
CA ASP A 4 26.71 9.76 -22.98
C ASP A 4 27.35 8.50 -22.40
N SER A 5 27.74 8.50 -21.12
CA SER A 5 28.34 7.32 -20.47
C SER A 5 27.31 6.29 -19.99
N LEU A 6 26.01 6.63 -19.95
CA LEU A 6 24.94 5.70 -19.59
C LEU A 6 24.45 4.85 -20.78
N MET A 7 24.81 5.22 -22.01
CA MET A 7 24.27 4.62 -23.25
C MET A 7 25.19 3.60 -23.94
N ASN A 8 26.44 3.43 -23.50
CA ASN A 8 27.44 2.62 -24.22
C ASN A 8 28.00 1.39 -23.46
N GLY A 9 27.36 0.96 -22.39
CA GLY A 9 27.69 -0.31 -21.73
C GLY A 9 27.01 -1.50 -22.40
N HIS A 10 27.79 -2.26 -23.20
CA HIS A 10 27.45 -3.53 -23.88
C HIS A 10 27.20 -3.47 -25.40
N LEU A 11 28.22 -3.03 -26.14
CA LEU A 11 28.52 -3.58 -27.47
C LEU A 11 29.57 -4.69 -27.32
N ALA A 12 29.13 -5.93 -27.14
CA ALA A 12 29.96 -7.11 -27.28
C ALA A 12 29.29 -8.10 -28.26
N SER A 13 29.89 -8.20 -29.44
CA SER A 13 29.77 -9.23 -30.49
C SER A 13 28.47 -10.03 -30.62
N LEU A 14 27.71 -9.72 -31.67
CA LEU A 14 26.64 -10.54 -32.22
C LEU A 14 27.23 -11.77 -32.94
N GLU A 15 26.96 -12.97 -32.46
CA GLU A 15 26.95 -14.18 -33.31
C GLU A 15 25.50 -14.47 -33.72
N GLU A 16 25.26 -14.44 -35.03
CA GLU A 16 23.97 -14.74 -35.65
C GLU A 16 23.57 -16.21 -35.43
N LYS A 17 22.54 -16.44 -34.62
CA LYS A 17 21.70 -17.64 -34.75
C LYS A 17 20.38 -17.26 -35.39
N LYS A 18 20.20 -17.72 -36.62
CA LYS A 18 18.92 -17.68 -37.36
C LYS A 18 17.90 -18.57 -36.65
N GLU A 19 17.00 -17.96 -35.89
CA GLU A 19 15.71 -18.57 -35.54
C GLU A 19 14.60 -17.92 -36.36
N THR A 20 13.90 -18.75 -37.13
CA THR A 20 12.76 -18.40 -37.96
C THR A 20 11.60 -17.89 -37.13
N THR A 21 11.24 -16.63 -37.31
CA THR A 21 10.12 -15.96 -36.65
C THR A 21 8.78 -16.36 -37.31
N PRO A 22 7.72 -16.68 -36.55
CA PRO A 22 6.37 -16.76 -37.10
C PRO A 22 5.88 -15.35 -37.49
N LEU A 23 5.24 -15.25 -38.65
CA LEU A 23 4.65 -14.02 -39.19
C LEU A 23 3.63 -13.40 -38.21
N VAL A 24 3.97 -12.23 -37.67
CA VAL A 24 3.05 -11.35 -36.93
C VAL A 24 2.45 -10.35 -37.93
N SER A 25 1.12 -10.22 -37.89
CA SER A 25 0.32 -9.27 -38.68
C SER A 25 0.80 -7.81 -38.53
N PRO A 26 0.67 -6.96 -39.59
CA PRO A 26 1.20 -5.60 -39.58
C PRO A 26 0.30 -4.66 -38.76
N GLY A 27 0.54 -4.57 -37.46
CA GLY A 27 -0.02 -3.52 -36.61
C GLY A 27 0.74 -2.21 -36.82
N LYS A 28 0.01 -1.10 -36.99
CA LYS A 28 0.58 0.25 -37.05
C LYS A 28 1.59 0.44 -35.90
N SER A 29 2.81 0.83 -36.23
CA SER A 29 3.86 1.00 -35.25
C SER A 29 3.61 2.26 -34.40
N ASN A 30 4.02 2.22 -33.12
CA ASN A 30 3.67 3.20 -32.10
C ASN A 30 4.59 4.43 -32.21
N ARG A 31 4.01 5.64 -32.24
CA ARG A 31 4.76 6.91 -32.48
C ARG A 31 5.96 7.12 -31.55
N TYR A 32 5.85 6.77 -30.26
CA TYR A 32 6.94 6.92 -29.29
C TYR A 32 8.06 5.87 -29.48
N LEU A 33 7.83 4.86 -30.32
CA LEU A 33 8.83 3.87 -30.72
C LEU A 33 9.40 4.13 -32.09
N GLU A 34 8.75 4.92 -32.94
CA GLU A 34 9.29 5.29 -34.24
C GLU A 34 10.23 6.49 -34.10
N ASP A 35 9.79 7.47 -33.32
CA ASP A 35 10.49 8.72 -33.08
C ASP A 35 11.21 8.66 -31.73
N SER A 36 12.54 8.67 -31.76
CA SER A 36 13.38 8.64 -30.57
C SER A 36 13.22 9.88 -29.69
N ASP A 37 12.99 11.04 -30.31
CA ASP A 37 12.92 12.31 -29.60
C ASP A 37 11.60 12.39 -28.84
N LEU A 38 10.48 12.02 -29.49
CA LEU A 38 9.18 11.88 -28.81
C LEU A 38 9.23 10.83 -27.70
N GLY A 39 9.92 9.72 -27.91
CA GLY A 39 10.10 8.68 -26.89
C GLY A 39 10.89 9.16 -25.67
N LEU A 40 11.96 9.92 -25.89
CA LEU A 40 12.78 10.52 -24.83
C LEU A 40 12.03 11.63 -24.08
N GLU A 41 11.25 12.45 -24.79
CA GLU A 41 10.42 13.49 -24.18
C GLU A 41 9.36 12.88 -23.25
N LEU A 42 8.69 11.82 -23.70
CA LEU A 42 7.76 11.05 -22.86
C LEU A 42 8.49 10.51 -21.62
N PHE A 43 9.64 9.87 -21.79
CA PHE A 43 10.43 9.35 -20.66
C PHE A 43 10.78 10.44 -19.65
N ALA A 44 11.34 11.56 -20.12
CA ALA A 44 11.73 12.69 -19.29
C ALA A 44 10.54 13.28 -18.51
N SER A 45 9.37 13.39 -19.17
CA SER A 45 8.16 13.91 -18.55
C SER A 45 7.69 13.05 -17.37
N LEU A 46 7.77 11.72 -17.50
CA LEU A 46 7.32 10.73 -16.51
C LEU A 46 8.23 10.61 -15.29
N VAL A 47 9.54 10.87 -15.42
CA VAL A 47 10.50 10.80 -14.30
C VAL A 47 10.69 12.12 -13.57
N ALA A 48 10.18 13.21 -14.11
CA ALA A 48 10.38 14.55 -13.56
C ALA A 48 9.66 14.76 -12.21
N LYS A 49 10.16 15.72 -11.43
CA LYS A 49 9.50 16.18 -10.20
C LYS A 49 8.42 17.23 -10.53
N PRO A 50 7.44 17.45 -9.63
CA PRO A 50 6.47 18.53 -9.79
C PRO A 50 7.17 19.89 -9.87
N GLU A 51 6.79 20.72 -10.85
CA GLU A 51 7.42 22.03 -11.09
C GLU A 51 6.77 23.16 -10.29
N VAL A 52 5.48 23.02 -9.94
CA VAL A 52 4.68 24.09 -9.31
C VAL A 52 4.11 23.60 -7.99
N ARG A 53 4.33 24.37 -6.92
CA ARG A 53 3.70 24.15 -5.61
C ARG A 53 2.25 24.63 -5.63
N THR A 54 1.33 23.77 -5.23
CA THR A 54 -0.09 24.05 -5.06
C THR A 54 -0.41 24.48 -3.61
N PRO A 55 -1.56 25.12 -3.35
CA PRO A 55 -2.01 25.38 -1.99
C PRO A 55 -2.15 24.10 -1.14
N SER A 56 -2.55 22.99 -1.77
CA SER A 56 -2.58 21.68 -1.10
C SER A 56 -1.19 21.20 -0.67
N ASP A 57 -0.14 21.45 -1.46
CA ASP A 57 1.23 21.06 -1.10
C ASP A 57 1.71 21.84 0.12
N GLN A 58 1.35 23.13 0.24
CA GLN A 58 1.69 23.93 1.41
C GLN A 58 1.03 23.39 2.68
N ILE A 59 -0.25 23.00 2.60
CA ILE A 59 -0.97 22.42 3.73
C ILE A 59 -0.34 21.08 4.15
N LEU A 60 0.03 20.24 3.18
CA LEU A 60 0.72 18.97 3.45
C LEU A 60 2.08 19.21 4.14
N GLU A 61 2.86 20.21 3.70
CA GLU A 61 4.12 20.58 4.37
C GLU A 61 3.90 21.07 5.81
N ASP A 62 2.82 21.78 6.08
CA ASP A 62 2.53 22.28 7.42
C ASP A 62 2.05 21.15 8.35
N ILE A 63 1.26 20.20 7.85
CA ILE A 63 0.93 18.96 8.57
C ILE A 63 2.21 18.16 8.85
N ASP A 64 3.10 18.01 7.87
CA ASP A 64 4.38 17.32 8.03
C ASP A 64 5.22 17.94 9.17
N LYS A 65 5.34 19.28 9.21
CA LYS A 65 6.01 19.97 10.33
C LYS A 65 5.33 19.74 11.67
N LEU A 66 3.99 19.74 11.71
CA LEU A 66 3.26 19.46 12.96
C LEU A 66 3.56 18.05 13.48
N ILE A 67 3.65 17.06 12.61
CA ILE A 67 3.96 15.67 12.98
C ILE A 67 5.45 15.52 13.34
N ASN A 68 6.34 15.82 12.39
CA ASN A 68 7.77 15.52 12.48
C ASN A 68 8.55 16.47 13.42
N GLN A 69 7.99 17.62 13.78
CA GLN A 69 8.64 18.56 14.68
C GLN A 69 7.86 18.74 15.98
N LYS A 70 6.60 19.19 15.90
CA LYS A 70 5.85 19.55 17.12
C LYS A 70 5.39 18.32 17.90
N PHE A 71 4.81 17.33 17.22
CA PHE A 71 4.36 16.11 17.87
C PHE A 71 5.55 15.26 18.34
N LEU A 72 6.56 15.07 17.49
CA LEU A 72 7.77 14.34 17.87
C LEU A 72 8.44 14.95 19.12
N SER A 73 8.73 16.26 19.13
CA SER A 73 9.33 16.92 20.29
C SER A 73 8.42 16.94 21.53
N HIS A 74 7.10 16.85 21.35
CA HIS A 74 6.16 16.67 22.44
C HIS A 74 6.29 15.27 23.06
N THR A 75 6.38 14.22 22.23
CA THR A 75 6.54 12.84 22.70
C THR A 75 7.87 12.61 23.43
N GLU A 76 8.97 13.23 22.98
CA GLU A 76 10.28 13.13 23.64
C GLU A 76 10.30 13.70 25.07
N LYS A 77 9.44 14.70 25.33
CA LYS A 77 9.33 15.37 26.64
C LYS A 77 8.24 14.77 27.53
N SER A 78 7.44 13.86 26.98
CA SER A 78 6.30 13.26 27.66
C SER A 78 6.70 11.99 28.38
N GLU A 79 6.06 11.72 29.53
CA GLU A 79 6.17 10.41 30.22
C GLU A 79 5.21 9.36 29.63
N ASN A 80 4.44 9.73 28.60
CA ASN A 80 3.49 8.84 27.92
C ASN A 80 4.23 7.83 27.02
N THR A 81 4.11 6.55 27.37
CA THR A 81 4.80 5.44 26.71
C THR A 81 4.23 5.11 25.32
N SER A 82 2.97 5.46 25.04
CA SER A 82 2.35 5.30 23.72
C SER A 82 2.81 6.31 22.66
N GLY A 83 3.67 7.28 22.99
CA GLY A 83 4.12 8.34 22.08
C GLY A 83 4.76 7.84 20.79
N ALA A 84 5.62 6.82 20.87
CA ALA A 84 6.26 6.23 19.68
C ALA A 84 5.22 5.60 18.74
N SER A 85 4.31 4.78 19.28
CA SER A 85 3.24 4.14 18.50
C SER A 85 2.29 5.16 17.86
N ALA A 86 1.93 6.23 18.58
CA ALA A 86 1.11 7.30 18.03
C ALA A 86 1.81 8.04 16.89
N TYR A 87 3.12 8.32 17.03
CA TYR A 87 3.90 8.97 15.98
C TYR A 87 3.95 8.14 14.70
N VAL A 88 4.23 6.83 14.83
CA VAL A 88 4.22 5.89 13.70
C VAL A 88 2.88 5.93 12.97
N ARG A 89 1.76 5.80 13.70
CA ARG A 89 0.42 5.82 13.10
C ARG A 89 0.08 7.15 12.43
N LEU A 90 0.61 8.27 12.94
CA LEU A 90 0.47 9.57 12.28
C LEU A 90 1.23 9.64 10.96
N LEU A 91 2.39 9.00 10.85
CA LEU A 91 3.13 8.92 9.58
C LEU A 91 2.36 8.10 8.54
N GLU A 92 1.83 6.94 8.93
CA GLU A 92 0.99 6.11 8.05
C GLU A 92 -0.26 6.86 7.59
N TRP A 93 -0.95 7.51 8.54
CA TRP A 93 -2.10 8.34 8.25
C TRP A 93 -1.75 9.49 7.30
N PHE A 94 -0.57 10.09 7.45
CA PHE A 94 -0.11 11.16 6.57
C PHE A 94 0.20 10.68 5.15
N ASP A 95 0.71 9.46 4.99
CA ASP A 95 0.87 8.83 3.67
C ASP A 95 -0.48 8.63 2.98
N LEU A 96 -1.49 8.13 3.72
CA LEU A 96 -2.87 8.01 3.21
C LEU A 96 -3.46 9.37 2.83
N LEU A 97 -3.20 10.42 3.61
CA LEU A 97 -3.63 11.78 3.28
C LEU A 97 -3.01 12.27 1.97
N LYS A 98 -1.71 12.06 1.75
CA LYS A 98 -1.04 12.47 0.50
C LYS A 98 -1.63 11.77 -0.72
N GLU A 99 -1.94 10.48 -0.59
CA GLU A 99 -2.62 9.71 -1.64
C GLU A 99 -4.02 10.28 -1.91
N ALA A 100 -4.81 10.51 -0.87
CA ALA A 100 -6.16 11.08 -0.97
C ALA A 100 -6.17 12.47 -1.64
N VAL A 101 -5.20 13.34 -1.33
CA VAL A 101 -5.05 14.67 -1.93
C VAL A 101 -4.64 14.60 -3.39
N SER A 102 -3.87 13.57 -3.76
CA SER A 102 -3.45 13.33 -5.14
C SER A 102 -4.58 12.74 -5.99
N PHE A 103 -5.42 11.89 -5.40
CA PHE A 103 -6.57 11.26 -6.05
C PHE A 103 -7.84 11.34 -5.19
N PRO A 104 -8.47 12.51 -5.13
CA PRO A 104 -9.70 12.71 -4.35
C PRO A 104 -10.83 11.74 -4.73
N GLN A 105 -10.88 11.34 -6.00
CA GLN A 105 -11.90 10.44 -6.55
C GLN A 105 -11.86 9.05 -5.90
N LEU A 106 -10.66 8.57 -5.52
CA LEU A 106 -10.49 7.28 -4.83
C LEU A 106 -11.19 7.27 -3.46
N GLN A 107 -11.45 8.43 -2.85
CA GLN A 107 -12.00 8.51 -1.50
C GLN A 107 -13.53 8.39 -1.43
N GLN A 108 -14.22 8.54 -2.56
CA GLN A 108 -15.69 8.61 -2.63
C GLN A 108 -16.32 7.44 -3.39
N SER A 109 -15.47 6.54 -3.88
CA SER A 109 -15.87 5.46 -4.77
C SER A 109 -15.42 4.11 -4.20
N HIS A 110 -16.15 3.04 -4.52
CA HIS A 110 -15.69 1.69 -4.23
C HIS A 110 -14.75 1.20 -5.32
N THR A 111 -13.67 0.54 -4.92
CA THR A 111 -12.73 -0.08 -5.85
C THR A 111 -13.16 -1.51 -6.17
N VAL A 112 -13.38 -1.81 -7.45
CA VAL A 112 -13.62 -3.15 -7.97
C VAL A 112 -12.37 -3.60 -8.71
N ALA A 113 -11.60 -4.51 -8.12
CA ALA A 113 -10.45 -5.09 -8.82
C ALA A 113 -10.87 -6.27 -9.69
N VAL A 114 -10.21 -6.40 -10.84
CA VAL A 114 -10.36 -7.55 -11.73
C VAL A 114 -9.09 -8.39 -11.65
N GLY A 115 -9.22 -9.57 -11.05
CA GLY A 115 -8.15 -10.55 -10.84
C GLY A 115 -8.29 -11.78 -11.73
N GLY A 116 -7.30 -12.66 -11.69
CA GLY A 116 -7.25 -13.89 -12.49
C GLY A 116 -5.87 -14.17 -13.07
N SER A 117 -5.68 -15.42 -13.51
CA SER A 117 -4.45 -15.89 -14.14
C SER A 117 -4.05 -15.07 -15.37
N PHE A 118 -2.79 -15.22 -15.79
CA PHE A 118 -2.33 -14.58 -17.01
C PHE A 118 -3.17 -15.03 -18.22
N SER A 119 -3.52 -14.10 -19.11
CA SER A 119 -4.37 -14.37 -20.29
C SER A 119 -5.82 -14.82 -20.02
N ALA A 120 -6.32 -14.70 -18.79
CA ALA A 120 -7.74 -14.94 -18.45
C ALA A 120 -8.73 -13.93 -19.09
N GLY A 121 -8.25 -12.90 -19.81
CA GLY A 121 -9.12 -11.95 -20.51
C GLY A 121 -9.57 -10.73 -19.70
N LYS A 122 -8.97 -10.46 -18.54
CA LYS A 122 -9.27 -9.33 -17.63
C LYS A 122 -9.46 -7.99 -18.32
N THR A 123 -8.46 -7.56 -19.07
CA THR A 123 -8.47 -6.26 -19.74
C THR A 123 -9.55 -6.17 -20.81
N ARG A 124 -9.80 -7.25 -21.56
CA ARG A 124 -10.89 -7.30 -22.54
C ARG A 124 -12.26 -7.26 -21.89
N PHE A 125 -12.41 -7.98 -20.78
CA PHE A 125 -13.62 -7.98 -19.97
C PHE A 125 -13.92 -6.56 -19.47
N LEU A 126 -12.94 -5.89 -18.86
CA LEU A 126 -13.06 -4.50 -18.41
C LEU A 126 -13.47 -3.55 -19.54
N ASN A 127 -12.74 -3.57 -20.66
CA ASN A 127 -13.05 -2.72 -21.81
C ASN A 127 -14.50 -2.93 -22.32
N THR A 128 -15.00 -4.17 -22.28
CA THR A 128 -16.35 -4.52 -22.75
C THR A 128 -17.42 -4.07 -21.75
N VAL A 129 -17.27 -4.43 -20.47
CA VAL A 129 -18.22 -4.12 -19.39
C VAL A 129 -18.35 -2.61 -19.17
N LEU A 130 -17.26 -1.87 -19.33
CA LEU A 130 -17.23 -0.42 -19.18
C LEU A 130 -17.68 0.32 -20.45
N GLY A 131 -17.90 -0.38 -21.57
CA GLY A 131 -18.28 0.22 -22.85
C GLY A 131 -17.16 1.05 -23.50
N CYS A 132 -15.89 0.72 -23.21
CA CYS A 132 -14.70 1.43 -23.67
C CYS A 132 -13.70 0.47 -24.37
N PRO A 133 -13.96 0.00 -25.60
CA PRO A 133 -13.24 -1.13 -26.23
C PRO A 133 -11.73 -0.95 -26.45
N SER A 134 -11.24 0.30 -26.54
CA SER A 134 -9.84 0.64 -26.85
C SER A 134 -9.01 1.09 -25.64
N LEU A 135 -9.61 1.13 -24.46
CA LEU A 135 -9.12 1.89 -23.32
C LEU A 135 -7.82 1.35 -22.73
N LEU A 136 -7.79 0.04 -22.49
CA LEU A 136 -6.64 -0.65 -21.95
C LEU A 136 -6.00 -1.56 -23.00
N PRO A 137 -4.66 -1.67 -23.07
CA PRO A 137 -3.97 -2.58 -23.99
C PRO A 137 -4.33 -4.04 -23.71
N VAL A 138 -4.89 -4.76 -24.68
CA VAL A 138 -5.32 -6.17 -24.53
C VAL A 138 -4.20 -7.18 -24.89
N ASP A 139 -2.96 -6.73 -25.08
CA ASP A 139 -1.89 -7.58 -25.63
C ASP A 139 -1.55 -8.79 -24.74
N THR A 140 -1.26 -9.91 -25.41
CA THR A 140 -1.04 -11.26 -24.84
C THR A 140 0.34 -11.46 -24.20
N THR A 141 1.07 -10.37 -23.93
CA THR A 141 2.36 -10.40 -23.23
C THR A 141 2.21 -9.79 -21.83
N PRO A 142 3.08 -10.12 -20.86
CA PRO A 142 2.86 -9.76 -19.46
C PRO A 142 3.07 -8.26 -19.22
N THR A 143 2.03 -7.45 -19.40
CA THR A 143 2.15 -5.99 -19.64
C THR A 143 1.72 -5.08 -18.50
N THR A 144 0.98 -5.54 -17.50
CA THR A 144 0.44 -4.67 -16.45
C THR A 144 1.26 -4.69 -15.17
N SER A 145 2.52 -4.27 -15.19
CA SER A 145 3.28 -4.05 -13.94
C SER A 145 2.93 -2.73 -13.23
N ILE A 146 2.08 -1.89 -13.84
CA ILE A 146 1.61 -0.62 -13.27
C ILE A 146 0.09 -0.73 -13.06
N PRO A 147 -0.42 -0.51 -11.84
CA PRO A 147 -1.86 -0.54 -11.58
C PRO A 147 -2.56 0.56 -12.38
N THR A 148 -3.66 0.20 -13.04
CA THR A 148 -4.44 1.14 -13.86
C THR A 148 -5.85 1.27 -13.29
N PHE A 149 -6.20 2.49 -12.87
CA PHE A 149 -7.49 2.84 -12.25
C PHE A 149 -8.38 3.52 -13.27
N LEU A 150 -9.59 3.00 -13.46
CA LEU A 150 -10.57 3.51 -14.41
C LEU A 150 -11.77 4.03 -13.64
N PHE A 151 -12.13 5.28 -13.83
CA PHE A 151 -13.20 5.93 -13.07
C PHE A 151 -13.90 7.00 -13.88
N LYS A 152 -15.07 7.41 -13.38
CA LYS A 152 -15.83 8.52 -13.94
C LYS A 152 -15.20 9.85 -13.58
N GLY A 153 -15.12 10.78 -14.53
CA GLY A 153 -14.78 12.16 -14.23
C GLY A 153 -15.43 13.18 -15.16
N ALA A 154 -14.89 14.38 -15.17
CA ALA A 154 -15.39 15.53 -15.93
C ALA A 154 -14.83 15.58 -17.36
N SER A 155 -13.76 14.84 -17.64
CA SER A 155 -13.10 14.81 -18.94
C SER A 155 -12.63 13.41 -19.32
N ASN A 156 -12.28 13.20 -20.58
CA ASN A 156 -11.58 11.99 -21.03
C ASN A 156 -10.07 12.23 -21.00
N SER A 157 -9.40 11.76 -19.96
CA SER A 157 -7.96 11.94 -19.77
C SER A 157 -7.27 10.63 -19.35
N ILE A 158 -5.95 10.58 -19.52
CA ILE A 158 -5.11 9.51 -18.96
C ILE A 158 -3.91 10.17 -18.32
N ASP A 159 -3.66 9.86 -17.07
CA ASP A 159 -2.60 10.47 -16.28
C ASP A 159 -1.72 9.41 -15.66
N ALA A 160 -0.41 9.51 -15.89
CA ALA A 160 0.58 8.72 -15.19
C ALA A 160 1.04 9.49 -13.95
N LEU A 161 1.02 8.82 -12.80
CA LEU A 161 1.58 9.36 -11.56
C LEU A 161 2.87 8.64 -11.23
N ASN A 162 3.91 9.41 -10.97
CA ASN A 162 5.17 8.87 -10.47
C ASN A 162 5.28 8.91 -8.93
N PHE A 163 6.23 8.16 -8.38
CA PHE A 163 6.50 8.15 -6.93
C PHE A 163 7.00 9.50 -6.37
N PHE A 164 7.29 10.48 -7.23
CA PHE A 164 7.58 11.86 -6.81
C PHE A 164 6.32 12.73 -6.71
N GLY A 165 5.13 12.18 -6.96
CA GLY A 165 3.85 12.89 -6.91
C GLY A 165 3.58 13.75 -8.15
N LYS A 166 4.35 13.61 -9.23
CA LYS A 166 4.07 14.32 -10.49
C LYS A 166 3.00 13.58 -11.27
N LYS A 167 1.90 14.29 -11.55
CA LYS A 167 0.85 13.88 -12.49
C LYS A 167 1.25 14.33 -13.90
N THR A 168 1.32 13.39 -14.84
CA THR A 168 1.70 13.64 -16.24
C THR A 168 0.62 13.11 -17.15
N GLU A 169 -0.03 14.00 -17.89
CA GLU A 169 -1.03 13.63 -18.90
C GLU A 169 -0.34 12.87 -20.04
N ILE A 170 -0.92 11.74 -20.43
CA ILE A 170 -0.43 10.85 -21.48
C ILE A 170 -1.58 10.41 -22.39
N ASP A 171 -1.26 9.89 -23.58
CA ASP A 171 -2.27 9.34 -24.50
C ASP A 171 -2.29 7.81 -24.51
N GLU A 172 -3.26 7.21 -25.19
CA GLU A 172 -3.38 5.75 -25.30
C GLU A 172 -2.14 5.09 -25.96
N HIS A 173 -1.44 5.82 -26.83
CA HIS A 173 -0.21 5.36 -27.45
C HIS A 173 0.92 5.28 -26.43
N ALA A 174 1.01 6.25 -25.51
CA ALA A 174 1.99 6.26 -24.43
C ALA A 174 1.72 5.12 -23.44
N VAL A 175 0.46 4.85 -23.06
CA VAL A 175 0.11 3.68 -22.23
C VAL A 175 0.64 2.39 -22.86
N LYS A 176 0.36 2.17 -24.16
CA LYS A 176 0.88 1.02 -24.91
C LYS A 176 2.41 0.99 -24.95
N ALA A 177 3.06 2.14 -25.10
CA ALA A 177 4.50 2.23 -25.17
C ALA A 177 5.17 1.89 -23.82
N ILE A 178 4.69 2.49 -22.73
CA ILE A 178 5.19 2.36 -21.36
C ILE A 178 4.99 0.92 -20.83
N CYS A 179 3.83 0.32 -21.08
CA CYS A 179 3.49 -1.02 -20.58
C CYS A 179 4.18 -2.16 -21.35
N HIS A 180 4.61 -1.94 -22.60
CA HIS A 180 5.07 -3.04 -23.47
C HIS A 180 6.40 -2.77 -24.18
N ALA A 181 6.53 -1.60 -24.80
CA ALA A 181 7.48 -1.45 -25.88
C ALA A 181 8.80 -0.77 -25.49
N PHE A 182 8.80 0.04 -24.42
CA PHE A 182 10.03 0.64 -23.91
C PHE A 182 11.01 -0.39 -23.35
N ASN A 183 10.52 -1.45 -22.68
CA ASN A 183 11.41 -2.52 -22.22
C ASN A 183 12.08 -3.25 -23.40
N LYS A 184 11.31 -3.57 -24.45
CA LYS A 184 11.85 -4.26 -25.63
C LYS A 184 12.87 -3.42 -26.41
N LYS A 185 12.62 -2.11 -26.55
CA LYS A 185 13.46 -1.22 -27.36
C LYS A 185 14.63 -0.60 -26.58
N TYR A 186 14.39 -0.18 -25.34
CA TYR A 186 15.34 0.59 -24.52
C TYR A 186 15.80 -0.13 -23.26
N ARG A 187 15.29 -1.34 -22.96
CA ARG A 187 15.57 -2.10 -21.72
C ARG A 187 15.23 -1.32 -20.43
N VAL A 188 14.25 -0.42 -20.52
CA VAL A 188 13.75 0.38 -19.39
C VAL A 188 12.37 -0.12 -18.97
N THR A 189 12.15 -0.23 -17.67
CA THR A 189 10.82 -0.46 -17.08
C THR A 189 10.36 0.77 -16.32
N PHE A 190 9.06 1.04 -16.30
CA PHE A 190 8.50 2.18 -15.55
C PHE A 190 7.85 1.78 -14.22
N SER A 191 7.77 0.49 -13.89
CA SER A 191 7.12 0.00 -12.67
C SER A 191 7.77 0.49 -11.36
N HIS A 192 9.03 0.91 -11.41
CA HIS A 192 9.74 1.48 -10.25
C HIS A 192 9.70 3.01 -10.21
N ILE A 193 9.11 3.65 -11.24
CA ILE A 193 8.99 5.10 -11.39
C ILE A 193 7.53 5.51 -11.21
N LEU A 194 6.63 4.78 -11.87
CA LEU A 194 5.20 5.05 -11.89
C LEU A 194 4.51 4.30 -10.77
N GLN A 195 3.77 5.06 -9.96
CA GLN A 195 2.92 4.54 -8.91
C GLN A 195 1.61 3.99 -9.50
N MET A 196 1.01 4.69 -10.46
CA MET A 196 -0.25 4.27 -11.09
C MET A 196 -0.50 4.97 -12.44
N ILE A 197 -1.46 4.44 -13.19
CA ILE A 197 -2.11 5.13 -14.31
C ILE A 197 -3.57 5.38 -13.92
N ALA A 198 -4.01 6.63 -14.00
CA ALA A 198 -5.38 7.06 -13.77
C ALA A 198 -6.06 7.33 -15.12
N VAL A 199 -7.22 6.73 -15.34
CA VAL A 199 -7.97 6.74 -16.59
C VAL A 199 -9.35 7.31 -16.31
N GLU A 200 -9.55 8.57 -16.67
CA GLU A 200 -10.79 9.31 -16.42
C GLU A 200 -11.69 9.23 -17.65
N ARG A 201 -12.97 8.90 -17.48
CA ARG A 201 -13.95 8.90 -18.58
C ARG A 201 -15.21 9.66 -18.22
N GLU A 202 -15.69 10.47 -19.16
CA GLU A 202 -16.95 11.21 -19.02
C GLU A 202 -18.16 10.25 -19.04
N ILE A 203 -18.14 9.33 -20.00
CA ILE A 203 -19.16 8.29 -20.16
C ILE A 203 -18.71 7.06 -19.39
N PHE A 204 -19.27 6.87 -18.21
CA PHE A 204 -18.97 5.75 -17.33
C PHE A 204 -20.23 5.29 -16.60
N HIS A 205 -20.64 4.03 -16.83
CA HIS A 205 -21.92 3.51 -16.35
C HIS A 205 -22.02 3.43 -14.83
N TYR A 206 -20.88 3.25 -14.14
CA TYR A 206 -20.82 3.06 -12.70
C TYR A 206 -20.05 4.21 -12.04
N GLY A 207 -20.74 5.35 -11.90
CA GLY A 207 -20.10 6.62 -11.53
C GLY A 207 -19.45 6.68 -10.14
N ASN A 208 -19.78 5.74 -9.25
CA ASN A 208 -19.21 5.64 -7.90
C ASN A 208 -18.27 4.43 -7.77
N LEU A 209 -17.87 3.83 -8.89
CA LEU A 209 -16.91 2.73 -8.93
C LEU A 209 -15.61 3.15 -9.58
N ILE A 210 -14.54 2.53 -9.09
CA ILE A 210 -13.22 2.59 -9.69
C ILE A 210 -12.81 1.17 -10.02
N PHE A 211 -12.54 0.93 -11.29
CA PHE A 211 -12.09 -0.38 -11.73
C PHE A 211 -10.58 -0.42 -11.75
N LEU A 212 -10.02 -1.42 -11.09
CA LEU A 212 -8.58 -1.64 -11.03
C LEU A 212 -8.20 -2.81 -11.95
N ASP A 213 -7.48 -2.51 -13.02
CA ASP A 213 -6.82 -3.55 -13.82
C ASP A 213 -5.52 -3.95 -13.14
N THR A 214 -5.37 -5.26 -12.90
CA THR A 214 -4.25 -5.83 -12.14
C THR A 214 -3.38 -6.74 -13.01
N PRO A 215 -2.06 -6.83 -12.74
CA PRO A 215 -1.23 -7.88 -13.31
C PRO A 215 -1.82 -9.28 -13.05
N GLY A 216 -1.74 -10.17 -14.04
CA GLY A 216 -2.04 -11.58 -13.82
C GLY A 216 -0.99 -12.23 -12.92
N TYR A 217 -1.45 -13.00 -11.93
CA TYR A 217 -0.57 -13.56 -10.90
C TYR A 217 0.37 -14.67 -11.38
N SER A 218 0.04 -15.36 -12.49
CA SER A 218 0.78 -16.54 -13.00
C SER A 218 1.53 -16.24 -14.31
N LYS A 219 2.73 -15.65 -14.23
CA LYS A 219 3.69 -15.55 -15.37
C LYS A 219 4.64 -16.77 -15.41
N SER A 220 5.61 -16.88 -16.34
CA SER A 220 6.51 -18.06 -16.48
C SER A 220 7.92 -17.95 -15.87
N ASP A 221 8.47 -16.77 -15.54
CA ASP A 221 9.87 -16.60 -15.06
C ASP A 221 10.01 -15.88 -13.71
N ASN A 222 11.24 -15.65 -13.20
CA ASN A 222 11.56 -15.00 -11.91
C ASN A 222 10.84 -13.66 -11.61
N GLN A 223 10.32 -12.98 -12.63
CA GLN A 223 9.37 -11.85 -12.48
C GLN A 223 8.05 -12.24 -11.79
N LYS A 224 7.74 -13.54 -11.70
CA LYS A 224 6.62 -14.15 -10.96
C LYS A 224 6.46 -13.55 -9.55
N LYS A 225 7.50 -13.59 -8.72
CA LYS A 225 7.37 -13.23 -7.29
C LYS A 225 7.05 -11.75 -7.07
N ILE A 226 7.63 -10.86 -7.90
CA ILE A 226 7.43 -9.42 -7.78
C ILE A 226 6.03 -9.05 -8.26
N ASP A 227 5.62 -9.53 -9.44
CA ASP A 227 4.29 -9.24 -10.00
C ASP A 227 3.16 -9.87 -9.16
N GLU A 228 3.39 -11.05 -8.57
CA GLU A 228 2.44 -11.73 -7.68
C GLU A 228 2.22 -10.94 -6.38
N ASN A 229 3.28 -10.40 -5.77
CA ASN A 229 3.17 -9.57 -4.57
C ASN A 229 2.46 -8.23 -4.85
N ILE A 230 2.76 -7.61 -5.99
CA ILE A 230 2.07 -6.39 -6.45
C ILE A 230 0.58 -6.68 -6.70
N ALA A 231 0.27 -7.76 -7.44
CA ALA A 231 -1.10 -8.19 -7.68
C ALA A 231 -1.83 -8.47 -6.35
N ARG A 232 -1.21 -9.22 -5.42
CA ARG A 232 -1.78 -9.44 -4.08
C ARG A 232 -2.06 -8.14 -3.36
N THR A 233 -1.11 -7.20 -3.35
CA THR A 233 -1.25 -5.92 -2.65
C THR A 233 -2.45 -5.14 -3.18
N HIS A 234 -2.59 -5.04 -4.49
CA HIS A 234 -3.70 -4.34 -5.13
C HIS A 234 -5.04 -5.06 -4.96
N LEU A 235 -5.08 -6.38 -5.17
CA LEU A 235 -6.30 -7.17 -5.05
C LEU A 235 -6.83 -7.18 -3.61
N ARG A 236 -5.93 -7.21 -2.62
CA ARG A 236 -6.28 -7.13 -1.20
C ARG A 236 -6.77 -5.75 -0.76
N ALA A 237 -6.37 -4.70 -1.46
CA ALA A 237 -6.75 -3.33 -1.14
C ALA A 237 -8.09 -2.91 -1.77
N ALA A 238 -8.61 -3.69 -2.72
CA ALA A 238 -9.89 -3.42 -3.36
C ALA A 238 -11.07 -3.77 -2.45
N ASP A 239 -12.15 -2.99 -2.54
CA ASP A 239 -13.38 -3.23 -1.78
C ASP A 239 -14.11 -4.49 -2.27
N TYR A 240 -14.05 -4.72 -3.58
CA TYR A 240 -14.68 -5.85 -4.24
C TYR A 240 -13.75 -6.50 -5.26
N LEU A 241 -13.91 -7.81 -5.44
CA LEU A 241 -13.13 -8.60 -6.39
C LEU A 241 -14.03 -9.31 -7.41
N ILE A 242 -13.69 -9.15 -8.68
CA ILE A 242 -14.15 -10.00 -9.77
C ILE A 242 -12.99 -10.87 -10.20
N TRP A 243 -13.13 -12.20 -10.11
CA TRP A 243 -12.09 -13.16 -10.46
C TRP A 243 -12.38 -13.85 -11.79
N LEU A 244 -11.54 -13.65 -12.80
CA LEU A 244 -11.71 -14.29 -14.10
C LEU A 244 -10.96 -15.60 -14.18
N VAL A 245 -11.66 -16.60 -14.69
CA VAL A 245 -11.12 -17.92 -15.04
C VAL A 245 -11.35 -18.17 -16.52
N ASP A 246 -10.35 -18.68 -17.23
CA ASP A 246 -10.53 -19.08 -18.63
C ASP A 246 -11.37 -20.36 -18.72
N SER A 247 -12.57 -20.28 -19.29
CA SER A 247 -13.43 -21.45 -19.45
C SER A 247 -12.80 -22.54 -20.32
N GLN A 248 -11.80 -22.23 -21.15
CA GLN A 248 -11.05 -23.22 -21.92
C GLN A 248 -10.23 -24.17 -21.03
N SER A 249 -9.86 -23.74 -19.82
CA SER A 249 -9.08 -24.53 -18.85
C SER A 249 -9.95 -25.51 -18.04
N GLY A 250 -11.25 -25.56 -18.28
CA GLY A 250 -12.20 -26.37 -17.50
C GLY A 250 -12.92 -25.52 -16.46
N THR A 251 -12.76 -25.89 -15.18
CA THR A 251 -13.39 -25.24 -14.01
C THR A 251 -12.41 -24.22 -13.39
N VAL A 252 -12.48 -23.96 -12.08
CA VAL A 252 -11.51 -23.13 -11.35
C VAL A 252 -10.21 -23.94 -11.11
N PRO A 253 -9.06 -23.54 -11.68
CA PRO A 253 -7.79 -24.21 -11.43
C PRO A 253 -7.37 -24.16 -9.96
N GLN A 254 -6.72 -25.22 -9.47
CA GLN A 254 -6.20 -25.24 -8.08
C GLN A 254 -5.25 -24.07 -7.77
N GLN A 255 -4.51 -23.58 -8.76
CA GLN A 255 -3.65 -22.40 -8.57
C GLN A 255 -4.46 -21.12 -8.31
N ASP A 256 -5.63 -20.97 -8.93
CA ASP A 256 -6.53 -19.85 -8.67
C ASP A 256 -7.12 -19.97 -7.27
N ILE A 257 -7.54 -21.19 -6.87
CA ILE A 257 -8.05 -21.48 -5.52
C ILE A 257 -7.02 -21.11 -4.45
N ASN A 258 -5.79 -21.61 -4.58
CA ASN A 258 -4.70 -21.34 -3.64
C ASN A 258 -4.39 -19.83 -3.57
N PHE A 259 -4.46 -19.12 -4.71
CA PHE A 259 -4.22 -17.70 -4.75
C PHE A 259 -5.34 -16.92 -4.03
N LEU A 260 -6.60 -17.23 -4.31
CA LEU A 260 -7.77 -16.63 -3.66
C LEU A 260 -7.77 -16.86 -2.14
N GLN A 261 -7.48 -18.08 -1.69
CA GLN A 261 -7.32 -18.39 -0.26
C GLN A 261 -6.22 -17.53 0.38
N GLY A 262 -5.09 -17.36 -0.31
CA GLY A 262 -4.00 -16.51 0.13
C GLY A 262 -4.30 -15.01 0.13
N LEU A 263 -5.40 -14.54 -0.47
CA LEU A 263 -5.79 -13.14 -0.39
C LEU A 263 -6.46 -12.80 0.95
N GLU A 264 -6.98 -13.78 1.69
CA GLU A 264 -7.71 -13.62 2.96
C GLU A 264 -8.83 -12.57 2.85
N LEU A 265 -9.68 -12.73 1.83
CA LEU A 265 -10.75 -11.79 1.53
C LEU A 265 -11.91 -11.97 2.52
N GLU A 266 -12.37 -10.87 3.11
CA GLU A 266 -13.61 -10.89 3.89
C GLU A 266 -14.86 -10.73 3.03
N GLN A 267 -14.73 -10.11 1.85
CA GLN A 267 -15.85 -9.88 0.95
C GLN A 267 -15.98 -11.03 -0.05
N PRO A 268 -17.21 -11.47 -0.36
CA PRO A 268 -17.43 -12.54 -1.32
C PRO A 268 -16.99 -12.10 -2.72
N VAL A 269 -16.36 -13.02 -3.45
CA VAL A 269 -15.84 -12.79 -4.80
C VAL A 269 -16.91 -13.07 -5.86
N LEU A 270 -17.00 -12.28 -6.92
CA LEU A 270 -17.75 -12.67 -8.12
C LEU A 270 -16.81 -13.42 -9.07
N VAL A 271 -17.07 -14.70 -9.35
CA VAL A 271 -16.22 -15.48 -10.27
C VAL A 271 -16.83 -15.50 -11.67
N VAL A 272 -16.00 -15.22 -12.67
CA VAL A 272 -16.40 -15.09 -14.08
C VAL A 272 -15.63 -16.09 -14.94
N MET A 273 -16.35 -17.10 -15.45
CA MET A 273 -15.85 -18.00 -16.49
C MET A 273 -15.84 -17.25 -17.82
N SER A 274 -14.66 -16.81 -18.24
CA SER A 274 -14.43 -16.00 -19.44
C SER A 274 -14.36 -16.84 -20.73
N LYS A 275 -14.44 -16.17 -21.89
CA LYS A 275 -14.28 -16.76 -23.24
C LYS A 275 -15.32 -17.83 -23.57
N THR A 276 -16.56 -17.64 -23.08
CA THR A 276 -17.65 -18.60 -23.27
C THR A 276 -18.12 -18.71 -24.72
N ASP A 277 -17.76 -17.76 -25.59
CA ASP A 277 -17.97 -17.81 -27.05
C ASP A 277 -17.36 -19.07 -27.72
N LYS A 278 -16.44 -19.75 -27.03
CA LYS A 278 -15.75 -20.94 -27.54
C LYS A 278 -16.39 -22.27 -27.11
N LYS A 279 -17.49 -22.23 -26.36
CA LYS A 279 -18.17 -23.42 -25.82
C LYS A 279 -19.68 -23.33 -26.03
N LEU A 280 -20.36 -24.46 -26.03
CA LEU A 280 -21.81 -24.47 -26.06
C LEU A 280 -22.37 -23.97 -24.71
N GLU A 281 -23.51 -23.28 -24.74
CA GLU A 281 -24.14 -22.74 -23.52
C GLU A 281 -24.38 -23.81 -22.45
N SER A 282 -24.76 -25.04 -22.86
CA SER A 282 -24.93 -26.18 -21.94
C SER A 282 -23.63 -26.60 -21.25
N GLU A 283 -22.50 -26.54 -21.96
CA GLU A 283 -21.18 -26.84 -21.39
C GLU A 283 -20.76 -25.75 -20.42
N VAL A 284 -21.00 -24.48 -20.75
CA VAL A 284 -20.73 -23.34 -19.87
C VAL A 284 -21.53 -23.47 -18.57
N LYS A 285 -22.83 -23.81 -18.66
CA LYS A 285 -23.66 -24.06 -17.47
C LYS A 285 -23.11 -25.19 -16.61
N SER A 286 -22.66 -26.30 -17.21
CA SER A 286 -22.02 -27.38 -16.46
C SER A 286 -20.72 -26.94 -15.78
N ILE A 287 -19.91 -26.11 -16.44
CA ILE A 287 -18.66 -25.57 -15.88
C ILE A 287 -18.95 -24.66 -14.68
N ILE A 288 -19.99 -23.82 -14.77
CA ILE A 288 -20.43 -22.95 -13.68
C ILE A 288 -20.81 -23.77 -12.44
N GLU A 289 -21.61 -24.83 -12.61
CA GLU A 289 -22.03 -25.67 -11.48
C GLU A 289 -20.85 -26.38 -10.80
N VAL A 290 -19.90 -26.90 -11.58
CA VAL A 290 -18.70 -27.53 -10.99
C VAL A 290 -17.82 -26.49 -10.31
N ALA A 291 -17.65 -25.31 -10.90
CA ALA A 291 -16.88 -24.22 -10.30
C ALA A 291 -17.47 -23.76 -8.95
N LYS A 292 -18.81 -23.73 -8.80
CA LYS A 292 -19.47 -23.44 -7.51
C LYS A 292 -19.08 -24.48 -6.46
N VAL A 293 -19.16 -25.76 -6.80
CA VAL A 293 -18.78 -26.87 -5.91
C VAL A 293 -17.30 -26.79 -5.52
N ASP A 294 -16.42 -26.48 -6.47
CA ASP A 294 -14.98 -26.34 -6.22
C ASP A 294 -14.68 -25.20 -5.22
N LEU A 295 -15.36 -24.05 -5.35
CA LEU A 295 -15.22 -22.90 -4.44
C LEU A 295 -15.81 -23.19 -3.05
N GLU A 296 -16.95 -23.88 -2.98
CA GLU A 296 -17.57 -24.31 -1.72
C GLU A 296 -16.65 -25.26 -0.95
N HIS A 297 -16.10 -26.28 -1.61
CA HIS A 297 -15.15 -27.21 -1.00
C HIS A 297 -13.85 -26.54 -0.54
N ALA A 298 -13.44 -25.45 -1.20
CA ALA A 298 -12.28 -24.65 -0.84
C ALA A 298 -12.57 -23.59 0.25
N GLU A 299 -13.80 -23.53 0.76
CA GLU A 299 -14.26 -22.54 1.75
C GLU A 299 -14.06 -21.08 1.28
N ILE A 300 -14.14 -20.84 -0.04
CA ILE A 300 -14.06 -19.50 -0.62
C ILE A 300 -15.47 -18.90 -0.66
N SER A 301 -15.66 -17.75 -0.02
CA SER A 301 -16.93 -17.01 -0.11
C SER A 301 -17.09 -16.36 -1.49
N PHE A 302 -18.20 -16.62 -2.18
CA PHE A 302 -18.49 -16.03 -3.49
C PHE A 302 -19.92 -15.52 -3.60
N VAL A 303 -20.12 -14.48 -4.42
CA VAL A 303 -21.42 -13.87 -4.72
C VAL A 303 -22.21 -14.73 -5.70
N ASP A 304 -21.52 -15.21 -6.74
CA ASP A 304 -21.99 -16.16 -7.74
C ASP A 304 -20.82 -16.60 -8.63
N VAL A 305 -21.09 -17.58 -9.49
CA VAL A 305 -20.24 -17.93 -10.64
C VAL A 305 -21.05 -17.73 -11.91
N ILE A 306 -20.53 -16.94 -12.84
CA ILE A 306 -21.20 -16.62 -14.11
C ILE A 306 -20.31 -16.94 -15.31
N GLY A 307 -20.91 -17.22 -16.46
CA GLY A 307 -20.22 -17.26 -17.74
C GLY A 307 -20.27 -15.90 -18.43
N TYR A 308 -19.19 -15.49 -19.09
CA TYR A 308 -19.18 -14.24 -19.84
C TYR A 308 -18.33 -14.27 -21.11
N SER A 309 -18.91 -13.79 -22.20
CA SER A 309 -18.26 -13.59 -23.48
C SER A 309 -17.98 -12.11 -23.69
N SER A 310 -16.71 -11.69 -23.60
CA SER A 310 -16.29 -10.33 -23.96
C SER A 310 -16.24 -10.10 -25.48
N VAL A 311 -16.44 -11.15 -26.30
CA VAL A 311 -16.58 -11.04 -27.75
C VAL A 311 -18.00 -10.63 -28.10
N GLU A 312 -18.98 -11.30 -27.49
CA GLU A 312 -20.40 -11.15 -27.78
C GLU A 312 -21.08 -10.16 -26.82
N ASN A 313 -20.37 -9.71 -25.77
CA ASN A 313 -20.90 -8.91 -24.66
C ASN A 313 -22.14 -9.55 -24.03
N MET A 314 -22.03 -10.84 -23.70
CA MET A 314 -23.15 -11.68 -23.27
C MET A 314 -22.80 -12.48 -22.01
N GLU A 315 -23.69 -12.42 -21.04
CA GLU A 315 -23.64 -13.20 -19.79
C GLU A 315 -24.41 -14.51 -19.94
N ILE A 316 -23.89 -15.57 -19.34
CA ILE A 316 -24.58 -16.85 -19.12
C ILE A 316 -24.69 -17.07 -17.62
N SER A 317 -25.88 -16.89 -17.08
CA SER A 317 -26.24 -17.16 -15.67
C SER A 317 -27.72 -17.58 -15.60
N ALA A 318 -28.24 -17.80 -14.38
CA ALA A 318 -29.64 -18.20 -14.21
C ALA A 318 -30.66 -17.16 -14.73
N HIS A 319 -30.33 -15.87 -14.58
CA HIS A 319 -31.20 -14.74 -14.95
C HIS A 319 -30.63 -13.84 -16.06
N GLY A 320 -29.33 -13.94 -16.35
CA GLY A 320 -28.66 -13.25 -17.46
C GLY A 320 -28.22 -11.81 -17.16
N ASP A 321 -28.38 -11.33 -15.92
CA ASP A 321 -28.08 -9.96 -15.51
C ASP A 321 -27.31 -9.86 -14.18
N ARG A 322 -26.75 -10.96 -13.69
CA ARG A 322 -26.10 -11.05 -12.37
C ARG A 322 -24.89 -10.14 -12.25
N LEU A 323 -24.09 -9.96 -13.31
CA LEU A 323 -22.96 -9.02 -13.30
C LEU A 323 -23.46 -7.58 -13.16
N LYS A 324 -24.53 -7.24 -13.88
CA LYS A 324 -25.13 -5.90 -13.85
C LYS A 324 -25.76 -5.61 -12.49
N GLU A 325 -26.47 -6.58 -11.91
CA GLU A 325 -27.01 -6.49 -10.56
C GLU A 325 -25.91 -6.27 -9.52
N PHE A 326 -24.85 -7.08 -9.56
CA PHE A 326 -23.70 -6.95 -8.67
C PHE A 326 -23.08 -5.55 -8.78
N LEU A 327 -22.75 -5.10 -9.99
CA LEU A 327 -22.14 -3.78 -10.21
C LEU A 327 -23.07 -2.64 -9.78
N ALA A 328 -24.39 -2.75 -10.02
CA ALA A 328 -25.37 -1.77 -9.56
C ALA A 328 -25.46 -1.73 -8.02
N GLN A 329 -25.41 -2.89 -7.37
CA GLN A 329 -25.43 -3.01 -5.92
C GLN A 329 -24.22 -2.35 -5.27
N VAL A 330 -23.02 -2.55 -5.83
CA VAL A 330 -21.78 -2.00 -5.25
C VAL A 330 -21.53 -0.53 -5.63
N ASN A 331 -22.20 -0.02 -6.66
CA ASN A 331 -22.11 1.37 -7.14
C ASN A 331 -22.86 2.40 -6.26
N GLN A 332 -23.12 2.11 -5.00
CA GLN A 332 -23.80 3.05 -4.09
C GLN A 332 -22.88 4.19 -3.59
N GLY A 333 -21.56 4.08 -3.81
CA GLY A 333 -20.56 5.06 -3.35
C GLY A 333 -20.18 4.87 -1.88
N SER A 334 -19.11 5.55 -1.46
CA SER A 334 -18.66 5.51 -0.06
C SER A 334 -19.19 6.70 0.73
N ASP A 335 -19.22 6.58 2.07
CA ASP A 335 -19.56 7.68 2.99
C ASP A 335 -18.49 8.80 3.03
N GLY A 336 -17.49 8.74 2.14
CA GLY A 336 -16.33 9.62 2.09
C GLY A 336 -15.11 9.03 2.81
N SER A 337 -14.06 9.85 2.91
CA SER A 337 -12.78 9.48 3.48
C SER A 337 -12.83 9.33 4.99
N THR A 338 -12.18 8.28 5.51
CA THR A 338 -12.09 7.98 6.95
C THR A 338 -10.93 8.69 7.64
N LEU A 339 -10.18 9.55 6.93
CA LEU A 339 -8.98 10.22 7.44
C LEU A 339 -9.23 10.96 8.76
N LYS A 340 -10.36 11.66 8.89
CA LYS A 340 -10.71 12.38 10.13
C LYS A 340 -10.94 11.42 11.29
N TRP A 341 -11.71 10.36 11.06
CA TRP A 341 -11.99 9.35 12.08
C TRP A 341 -10.71 8.65 12.54
N GLN A 342 -9.83 8.27 11.60
CA GLN A 342 -8.54 7.64 11.91
C GLN A 342 -7.66 8.57 12.75
N LEU A 343 -7.56 9.85 12.37
CA LEU A 343 -6.83 10.85 13.14
C LEU A 343 -7.36 10.96 14.57
N SER A 344 -8.69 11.04 14.73
CA SER A 344 -9.35 11.06 16.05
C SER A 344 -8.97 9.82 16.86
N LYS A 345 -8.99 8.61 16.26
CA LYS A 345 -8.65 7.37 16.96
C LYS A 345 -7.21 7.33 17.45
N ILE A 346 -6.27 7.79 16.63
CA ILE A 346 -4.85 7.87 17.02
C ILE A 346 -4.70 8.74 18.27
N PHE A 347 -5.31 9.93 18.29
CA PHE A 347 -5.22 10.84 19.42
C PHE A 347 -6.04 10.40 20.63
N GLU A 348 -7.23 9.80 20.44
CA GLU A 348 -8.03 9.20 21.53
C GLU A 348 -7.25 8.12 22.28
N GLU A 349 -6.55 7.24 21.55
CA GLU A 349 -5.72 6.20 22.15
C GLU A 349 -4.50 6.81 22.86
N TYR A 350 -3.82 7.76 22.23
CA TYR A 350 -2.71 8.49 22.84
C TYR A 350 -3.13 9.22 24.13
N HIS A 351 -4.31 9.84 24.14
CA HIS A 351 -4.87 10.55 25.30
C HIS A 351 -5.40 9.64 26.40
N ARG A 352 -5.71 8.37 26.11
CA ARG A 352 -6.20 7.40 27.10
C ARG A 352 -5.20 7.17 28.23
N GLU A 353 -3.91 7.10 27.91
CA GLU A 353 -2.84 6.92 28.91
C GLU A 353 -2.73 8.13 29.84
N TYR A 354 -2.86 9.35 29.30
CA TYR A 354 -2.94 10.56 30.11
C TYR A 354 -4.11 10.51 31.09
N LEU A 355 -5.29 10.06 30.65
CA LEU A 355 -6.48 9.95 31.51
C LEU A 355 -6.27 8.93 32.63
N ALA A 356 -5.71 7.76 32.32
CA ALA A 356 -5.39 6.73 33.30
C ALA A 356 -4.39 7.23 34.36
N ASN A 357 -3.28 7.84 33.92
CA ASN A 357 -2.26 8.39 34.81
C ASN A 357 -2.81 9.54 35.68
N GLN A 358 -3.66 10.40 35.11
CA GLN A 358 -4.34 11.47 35.86
C GLN A 358 -5.24 10.90 36.96
N GLN A 359 -5.98 9.82 36.70
CA GLN A 359 -6.83 9.18 37.73
C GLN A 359 -5.98 8.60 38.87
N THR A 360 -4.89 7.89 38.55
CA THR A 360 -3.96 7.35 39.55
C THR A 360 -3.35 8.43 40.43
N LEU A 361 -2.86 9.52 39.83
CA LEU A 361 -2.28 10.65 40.58
C LEU A 361 -3.33 11.35 41.44
N LYS A 362 -4.57 11.53 40.95
CA LYS A 362 -5.67 12.12 41.73
C LYS A 362 -6.04 11.27 42.96
N LEU A 363 -6.14 9.95 42.79
CA LEU A 363 -6.38 9.03 43.91
C LEU A 363 -5.24 9.09 44.92
N THR A 364 -3.98 9.09 44.45
CA THR A 364 -2.80 9.22 45.30
C THR A 364 -2.82 10.52 46.11
N ILE A 365 -3.17 11.66 45.47
CA ILE A 365 -3.34 12.94 46.16
C ILE A 365 -4.45 12.86 47.22
N GLY A 366 -5.58 12.22 46.91
CA GLY A 366 -6.66 11.97 47.86
C GLY A 366 -6.19 11.23 49.11
N THR A 367 -5.52 10.09 48.92
CA THR A 367 -4.95 9.29 50.01
C THR A 367 -3.91 10.08 50.82
N LEU A 368 -3.03 10.85 50.15
CA LEU A 368 -2.03 11.65 50.85
C LEU A 368 -2.67 12.77 51.68
N ASN A 369 -3.75 13.39 51.20
CA ASN A 369 -4.48 14.38 52.00
C ASN A 369 -5.03 13.75 53.28
N GLU A 370 -5.70 12.60 53.19
CA GLU A 370 -6.21 11.88 54.37
C GLU A 370 -5.10 11.59 55.39
N LEU A 371 -3.95 11.08 54.93
CA LEU A 371 -2.82 10.74 55.81
C LEU A 371 -2.12 11.96 56.43
N ILE A 372 -2.04 13.10 55.72
CA ILE A 372 -1.40 14.32 56.23
C ILE A 372 -2.20 14.96 57.38
N PHE A 373 -3.54 14.78 57.37
CA PHE A 373 -4.44 15.31 58.39
C PHE A 373 -4.69 14.37 59.57
N ASP A 374 -4.11 13.16 59.58
CA ASP A 374 -4.17 12.25 60.74
C ASP A 374 -3.47 12.87 61.97
N GLU A 375 -4.19 12.97 63.08
CA GLU A 375 -3.73 13.56 64.34
C GLU A 375 -2.57 12.79 64.98
N ASN A 376 -2.41 11.50 64.66
CA ASN A 376 -1.33 10.66 65.19
C ASN A 376 0.00 10.85 64.45
N LEU A 377 0.01 11.64 63.36
CA LEU A 377 1.16 11.80 62.49
C LEU A 377 2.01 13.03 62.89
N VAL A 378 3.23 12.79 63.40
CA VAL A 378 4.10 13.85 63.96
C VAL A 378 5.51 13.83 63.34
N GLY A 379 6.17 14.99 63.33
CA GLY A 379 7.60 15.11 63.00
C GLY A 379 7.95 14.81 61.54
N ASP A 380 9.08 14.12 61.32
CA ASP A 380 9.65 13.89 59.98
C ASP A 380 8.75 13.09 59.03
N LYS A 381 7.87 12.25 59.56
CA LYS A 381 6.91 11.48 58.74
C LYS A 381 5.88 12.38 58.06
N LYS A 382 5.38 13.38 58.79
CA LYS A 382 4.44 14.38 58.24
C LYS A 382 5.09 15.24 57.18
N LYS A 383 6.35 15.62 57.40
CA LYS A 383 7.16 16.36 56.42
C LYS A 383 7.38 15.54 55.14
N HIS A 384 7.75 14.27 55.25
CA HIS A 384 7.92 13.39 54.09
C HIS A 384 6.62 13.23 53.27
N LEU A 385 5.47 13.05 53.92
CA LEU A 385 4.19 12.97 53.20
C LEU A 385 3.83 14.29 52.50
N ALA A 386 4.08 15.43 53.13
CA ALA A 386 3.86 16.74 52.52
C ALA A 386 4.79 16.97 51.30
N ASP A 387 6.05 16.55 51.39
CA ASP A 387 7.01 16.61 50.28
C ASP A 387 6.58 15.70 49.12
N PHE A 388 6.15 14.49 49.43
CA PHE A 388 5.64 13.55 48.43
C PHE A 388 4.35 14.08 47.77
N HIS A 389 3.41 14.62 48.55
CA HIS A 389 2.20 15.27 48.04
C HIS A 389 2.54 16.41 47.07
N ARG A 390 3.51 17.27 47.40
CA ARG A 390 3.98 18.33 46.49
C ARG A 390 4.53 17.76 45.18
N LYS A 391 5.31 16.67 45.24
CA LYS A 391 5.84 16.00 44.06
C LYS A 391 4.74 15.42 43.17
N VAL A 392 3.80 14.66 43.75
CA VAL A 392 2.67 14.04 43.01
C VAL A 392 1.78 15.12 42.39
N LYS A 393 1.52 16.22 43.10
CA LYS A 393 0.77 17.36 42.57
C LYS A 393 1.49 18.00 41.38
N SER A 394 2.81 18.21 41.48
CA SER A 394 3.61 18.72 40.37
C SER A 394 3.57 17.80 39.14
N GLN A 395 3.60 16.48 39.34
CA GLN A 395 3.47 15.50 38.25
C GLN A 395 2.09 15.60 37.58
N LEU A 396 1.01 15.75 38.36
CA LEU A 396 -0.34 15.93 37.83
C LEU A 396 -0.46 17.21 36.99
N ASP A 397 0.13 18.32 37.45
CA ASP A 397 0.13 19.60 36.72
C ASP A 397 0.91 19.49 35.39
N ILE A 398 2.07 18.83 35.40
CA ILE A 398 2.86 18.55 34.19
C ILE A 398 2.04 17.70 33.20
N LEU A 399 1.41 16.63 33.68
CA LEU A 399 0.62 15.72 32.85
C LEU A 399 -0.61 16.42 32.24
N HIS A 400 -1.25 17.32 32.99
CA HIS A 400 -2.32 18.19 32.48
C HIS A 400 -1.82 19.12 31.36
N HIS A 401 -0.65 19.74 31.54
CA HIS A 401 -0.08 20.62 30.53
C HIS A 401 0.28 19.88 29.25
N GLN A 402 0.94 18.72 29.37
CA GLN A 402 1.29 17.86 28.25
C GLN A 402 0.05 17.42 27.46
N LYS A 403 -1.01 16.95 28.14
CA LYS A 403 -2.27 16.59 27.46
C LYS A 403 -2.84 17.77 26.65
N ARG A 404 -2.91 18.96 27.25
CA ARG A 404 -3.41 20.17 26.57
C ARG A 404 -2.58 20.54 25.34
N ASP A 405 -1.26 20.38 25.40
CA ASP A 405 -0.41 20.68 24.25
C ASP A 405 -0.60 19.66 23.13
N SER A 406 -0.78 18.38 23.45
CA SER A 406 -1.18 17.36 22.48
C SER A 406 -2.54 17.66 21.84
N GLU A 407 -3.54 18.08 22.62
CA GLU A 407 -4.86 18.49 22.12
C GLU A 407 -4.78 19.66 21.13
N LYS A 408 -3.89 20.63 21.37
CA LYS A 408 -3.64 21.73 20.42
C LYS A 408 -2.99 21.26 19.13
N ILE A 409 -2.05 20.31 19.21
CA ILE A 409 -1.42 19.71 18.03
C ILE A 409 -2.49 18.99 17.19
N TYR A 410 -3.31 18.14 17.82
CA TYR A 410 -4.43 17.48 17.17
C TYR A 410 -5.38 18.47 16.48
N ALA A 411 -5.86 19.48 17.20
CA ALA A 411 -6.80 20.47 16.66
C ALA A 411 -6.22 21.22 15.44
N HIS A 412 -4.90 21.47 15.44
CA HIS A 412 -4.24 22.12 14.30
C HIS A 412 -4.13 21.18 13.09
N ILE A 413 -3.72 19.92 13.30
CA ILE A 413 -3.68 18.92 12.22
C ILE A 413 -5.08 18.70 11.64
N GLU A 414 -6.10 18.60 12.50
CA GLU A 414 -7.49 18.43 12.08
C GLU A 414 -8.00 19.64 11.27
N GLY A 415 -7.68 20.86 11.68
CA GLY A 415 -8.03 22.07 10.94
C GLY A 415 -7.44 22.06 9.52
N LEU A 416 -6.15 21.73 9.39
CA LEU A 416 -5.47 21.62 8.10
C LEU A 416 -6.00 20.47 7.24
N LEU A 417 -6.33 19.33 7.85
CA LEU A 417 -7.01 18.21 7.18
C LEU A 417 -8.34 18.66 6.55
N ILE A 418 -9.18 19.34 7.33
CA ILE A 418 -10.49 19.83 6.86
C ILE A 418 -10.27 20.83 5.70
N GLU A 419 -9.27 21.70 5.80
CA GLU A 419 -8.96 22.67 4.76
C GLU A 419 -8.53 22.00 3.45
N VAL A 420 -7.56 21.07 3.49
CA VAL A 420 -7.08 20.39 2.27
C VAL A 420 -8.16 19.50 1.65
N CYS A 421 -8.96 18.80 2.47
CA CYS A 421 -10.07 18.01 1.98
C CYS A 421 -11.13 18.90 1.30
N ARG A 422 -11.43 20.08 1.84
CA ARG A 422 -12.34 21.04 1.19
C ARG A 422 -11.79 21.54 -0.15
N LEU A 423 -10.49 21.85 -0.23
CA LEU A 423 -9.86 22.31 -1.48
C LEU A 423 -9.85 21.24 -2.58
N LYS A 424 -9.82 19.97 -2.18
CA LYS A 424 -9.78 18.81 -3.08
C LYS A 424 -11.14 18.14 -3.25
N GLU A 425 -12.20 18.74 -2.71
CA GLU A 425 -13.57 18.21 -2.75
C GLU A 425 -13.70 16.79 -2.17
N ILE A 426 -12.87 16.45 -1.17
CA ILE A 426 -12.90 15.18 -0.45
C ILE A 426 -13.93 15.26 0.68
N ALA A 427 -15.02 14.51 0.57
CA ALA A 427 -15.95 14.31 1.68
C ALA A 427 -15.27 13.53 2.82
N LEU A 428 -15.49 13.97 4.06
CA LEU A 428 -14.97 13.29 5.27
C LEU A 428 -16.12 12.57 5.97
N ALA A 429 -15.99 11.25 6.14
CA ALA A 429 -16.96 10.43 6.85
C ALA A 429 -16.91 10.70 8.36
N SER A 430 -18.08 10.75 9.02
CA SER A 430 -18.17 10.83 10.49
C SER A 430 -17.76 9.52 11.17
N SER A 431 -17.95 8.40 10.49
CA SER A 431 -17.62 7.06 10.93
C SER A 431 -17.36 6.16 9.72
N PRO A 432 -16.47 5.17 9.82
CA PRO A 432 -16.21 4.24 8.73
C PRO A 432 -17.40 3.30 8.52
N SER A 433 -17.65 2.95 7.25
CA SER A 433 -18.58 1.87 6.90
C SER A 433 -18.02 0.50 7.34
N VAL A 434 -18.85 -0.55 7.33
CA VAL A 434 -18.41 -1.92 7.62
C VAL A 434 -17.29 -2.35 6.67
N MET A 435 -17.40 -2.01 5.39
CA MET A 435 -16.36 -2.32 4.40
C MET A 435 -15.07 -1.56 4.68
N GLN A 436 -15.16 -0.27 4.98
CA GLN A 436 -14.00 0.54 5.35
C GLN A 436 -13.32 0.00 6.62
N LEU A 437 -14.08 -0.43 7.63
CA LEU A 437 -13.53 -1.07 8.83
C LEU A 437 -12.79 -2.37 8.52
N ASN A 438 -13.36 -3.22 7.66
CA ASN A 438 -12.73 -4.50 7.32
C ASN A 438 -11.44 -4.27 6.51
N SER A 439 -11.44 -3.32 5.57
CA SER A 439 -10.24 -2.93 4.81
C SER A 439 -9.10 -2.43 5.73
N MET A 440 -9.44 -1.75 6.84
CA MET A 440 -8.45 -1.28 7.82
C MET A 440 -7.91 -2.40 8.72
N LYS A 441 -8.76 -3.33 9.16
CA LYS A 441 -8.32 -4.50 9.96
C LYS A 441 -7.31 -5.33 9.18
N ILE A 442 -7.61 -5.59 7.92
CA ILE A 442 -6.74 -6.30 7.00
C ILE A 442 -5.35 -5.63 6.90
N LYS A 443 -5.27 -4.29 6.91
CA LYS A 443 -3.98 -3.58 6.95
C LYS A 443 -3.24 -3.69 8.30
N THR A 444 -3.97 -3.84 9.40
CA THR A 444 -3.42 -3.84 10.77
C THR A 444 -2.94 -5.22 11.21
N ASP A 445 -3.68 -6.30 10.93
CA ASP A 445 -3.33 -7.68 11.30
C ASP A 445 -2.12 -8.22 10.50
N ARG A 446 -1.79 -7.60 9.38
CA ARG A 446 -0.75 -8.08 8.44
C ARG A 446 0.68 -7.69 8.79
N ILE A 447 0.88 -6.70 9.63
CA ILE A 447 2.24 -6.37 10.14
C ILE A 447 2.61 -7.26 11.35
N GLN A 448 1.72 -8.19 11.73
CA GLN A 448 1.95 -9.19 12.78
C GLN A 448 2.43 -10.57 12.30
N ARG A 449 2.51 -10.89 10.99
CA ARG A 449 2.74 -12.29 10.54
C ARG A 449 3.77 -12.57 9.43
N ASP A 450 4.50 -11.58 8.91
CA ASP A 450 5.49 -11.83 7.85
C ASP A 450 6.90 -11.39 8.25
N ILE A 451 7.91 -12.05 7.69
CA ILE A 451 9.31 -11.62 7.73
C ILE A 451 9.37 -10.19 7.21
N VAL A 452 9.83 -9.25 8.03
CA VAL A 452 9.91 -7.83 7.64
C VAL A 452 11.35 -7.43 7.36
N THR A 453 11.57 -6.81 6.21
CA THR A 453 12.89 -6.36 5.76
C THR A 453 13.05 -4.85 5.94
N PHE A 454 14.04 -4.42 6.70
CA PHE A 454 14.33 -3.03 7.01
C PHE A 454 15.58 -2.52 6.31
N ASP A 455 15.57 -1.26 5.87
CA ASP A 455 16.79 -0.54 5.50
C ASP A 455 17.67 -0.33 6.74
N ALA A 456 18.95 -0.66 6.65
CA ALA A 456 19.89 -0.53 7.74
C ALA A 456 21.15 0.25 7.32
N LEU A 457 21.67 1.01 8.27
CA LEU A 457 22.97 1.66 8.17
C LEU A 457 24.06 0.65 8.46
N LEU A 458 25.14 0.72 7.70
CA LEU A 458 26.28 -0.16 7.83
C LEU A 458 27.56 0.65 8.09
N GLN A 459 28.32 0.28 9.11
CA GLN A 459 29.53 0.96 9.53
C GLN A 459 30.58 -0.05 10.04
N GLY A 460 31.85 0.10 9.65
CA GLY A 460 32.94 -0.80 10.08
C GLY A 460 34.05 -0.93 9.04
N ASP A 461 35.07 -1.76 9.32
CA ASP A 461 36.12 -2.07 8.34
C ASP A 461 35.64 -3.13 7.33
N LEU A 462 35.25 -2.66 6.14
CA LEU A 462 34.65 -3.47 5.09
C LEU A 462 35.64 -4.45 4.44
N LYS A 463 36.94 -4.37 4.74
CA LYS A 463 37.93 -5.32 4.22
C LYS A 463 37.61 -6.76 4.62
N VAL A 464 36.91 -6.95 5.74
CA VAL A 464 36.48 -8.26 6.25
C VAL A 464 35.42 -8.90 5.34
N LEU A 465 34.59 -8.11 4.66
CA LEU A 465 33.58 -8.62 3.72
C LEU A 465 34.19 -9.21 2.44
N SER A 466 35.44 -8.86 2.10
CA SER A 466 36.10 -9.27 0.86
C SER A 466 36.36 -10.79 0.76
N GLY A 467 36.32 -11.50 1.89
CA GLY A 467 36.47 -12.96 1.95
C GLY A 467 35.16 -13.75 2.02
N MET A 468 34.00 -13.08 2.02
CA MET A 468 32.69 -13.72 2.21
C MET A 468 32.08 -14.17 0.88
N ALA A 469 31.64 -15.42 0.82
CA ALA A 469 31.18 -16.06 -0.42
C ALA A 469 29.81 -15.55 -0.92
N ASN A 470 28.97 -15.00 -0.03
CA ASN A 470 27.65 -14.48 -0.39
C ASN A 470 27.22 -13.32 0.52
N LEU A 471 27.32 -12.10 0.00
CA LEU A 471 26.91 -10.88 0.71
C LEU A 471 25.39 -10.63 0.67
N ASP A 472 24.63 -11.43 -0.09
CA ASP A 472 23.19 -11.29 -0.23
C ASP A 472 22.40 -12.05 0.86
N SER A 473 23.07 -12.83 1.71
CA SER A 473 22.41 -13.66 2.73
C SER A 473 23.37 -14.01 3.88
N LEU A 474 23.79 -13.01 4.64
CA LEU A 474 24.59 -13.17 5.86
C LEU A 474 23.68 -13.37 7.08
N GLN A 475 24.16 -14.11 8.07
CA GLN A 475 23.46 -14.28 9.35
C GLN A 475 23.97 -13.25 10.37
N GLY A 476 23.05 -12.74 11.18
CA GLY A 476 23.38 -11.85 12.29
C GLY A 476 22.37 -11.94 13.42
N ARG A 477 22.66 -11.22 14.49
CA ARG A 477 21.84 -11.19 15.70
C ARG A 477 21.65 -9.79 16.22
N VAL A 478 20.49 -9.53 16.80
CA VAL A 478 20.24 -8.30 17.56
C VAL A 478 21.10 -8.29 18.82
N VAL A 479 22.01 -7.33 18.94
CA VAL A 479 22.90 -7.20 20.11
C VAL A 479 22.49 -6.07 21.06
N LYS A 480 21.74 -5.09 20.56
CA LYS A 480 21.29 -3.95 21.37
C LYS A 480 20.02 -3.34 20.80
N ILE A 481 19.11 -2.95 21.69
CA ILE A 481 17.89 -2.21 21.37
C ILE A 481 17.94 -0.89 22.14
N SER A 482 17.69 0.23 21.45
CA SER A 482 17.75 1.57 22.04
C SER A 482 16.68 2.49 21.42
N PRO A 483 16.41 3.67 22.00
CA PRO A 483 15.47 4.63 21.41
C PRO A 483 15.84 5.08 19.98
N ILE A 484 17.12 4.97 19.60
CA ILE A 484 17.63 5.36 18.28
C ILE A 484 17.37 4.25 17.23
N GLY A 485 17.36 2.99 17.64
CA GLY A 485 17.25 1.85 16.74
C GLY A 485 17.72 0.52 17.33
N VAL A 486 17.73 -0.50 16.48
CA VAL A 486 18.16 -1.87 16.77
C VAL A 486 19.53 -2.11 16.13
N SER A 487 20.53 -2.42 16.95
CA SER A 487 21.88 -2.76 16.51
C SER A 487 22.02 -4.27 16.31
N ILE A 488 22.64 -4.63 15.20
CA ILE A 488 22.84 -6.00 14.74
C ILE A 488 24.33 -6.22 14.53
N GLN A 489 24.78 -7.41 14.93
CA GLN A 489 26.13 -7.89 14.70
C GLN A 489 26.07 -9.11 13.79
N LEU A 490 26.96 -9.19 12.81
CA LEU A 490 27.08 -10.36 11.95
C LEU A 490 27.82 -11.48 12.68
N ASP A 491 27.39 -12.73 12.45
CA ASP A 491 27.99 -13.90 13.10
C ASP A 491 29.46 -14.12 12.62
N ASP A 492 29.71 -13.92 11.32
CA ASP A 492 31.03 -14.13 10.70
C ASP A 492 31.86 -12.84 10.51
N ALA A 493 31.34 -11.67 10.92
CA ALA A 493 32.05 -10.38 10.89
C ALA A 493 31.61 -9.46 12.04
N PRO A 494 32.04 -9.75 13.28
CA PRO A 494 31.58 -9.03 14.46
C PRO A 494 32.05 -7.57 14.51
N GLU A 495 33.10 -7.22 13.77
CA GLU A 495 33.61 -5.85 13.60
C GLU A 495 32.74 -4.94 12.71
N ILE A 496 31.69 -5.47 12.07
CA ILE A 496 30.75 -4.68 11.28
C ILE A 496 29.52 -4.38 12.13
N GLU A 497 29.24 -3.09 12.30
CA GLU A 497 28.08 -2.59 13.01
C GLU A 497 26.96 -2.28 12.01
N ILE A 498 25.79 -2.89 12.24
CA ILE A 498 24.59 -2.68 11.44
C ILE A 498 23.51 -2.10 12.34
N MET A 499 22.83 -1.05 11.89
CA MET A 499 21.78 -0.41 12.67
C MET A 499 20.53 -0.18 11.83
N VAL A 500 19.42 -0.75 12.28
CA VAL A 500 18.09 -0.37 11.80
C VAL A 500 17.60 0.76 12.68
N LEU A 501 17.46 1.96 12.11
CA LEU A 501 16.95 3.10 12.87
C LEU A 501 15.49 2.89 13.26
N MET A 502 15.09 3.40 14.43
CA MET A 502 13.72 3.25 14.90
C MET A 502 12.70 3.89 13.96
N ILE A 503 13.08 4.99 13.28
CA ILE A 503 12.24 5.61 12.24
C ILE A 503 12.07 4.72 11.01
N VAL A 504 13.07 3.89 10.69
CA VAL A 504 12.97 2.91 9.60
C VAL A 504 12.09 1.75 10.01
N ILE A 505 12.22 1.25 11.24
CA ILE A 505 11.31 0.22 11.78
C ILE A 505 9.88 0.71 11.76
N ALA A 506 9.65 1.92 12.28
CA ALA A 506 8.35 2.58 12.27
C ALA A 506 7.77 2.74 10.87
N LYS A 507 8.58 3.11 9.88
CA LYS A 507 8.12 3.32 8.51
C LYS A 507 7.83 2.01 7.78
N THR A 508 8.67 1.00 8.00
CA THR A 508 8.62 -0.26 7.25
C THR A 508 7.71 -1.30 7.90
N ALA A 509 7.59 -1.27 9.22
CA ALA A 509 6.80 -2.21 10.02
C ALA A 509 6.04 -1.51 11.17
N PRO A 510 4.99 -0.75 10.87
CA PRO A 510 4.37 0.18 11.83
C PRO A 510 3.72 -0.47 13.07
N ALA A 511 3.21 -1.69 12.96
CA ALA A 511 2.64 -2.44 14.08
C ALA A 511 3.70 -3.23 14.86
N ILE A 512 4.95 -3.24 14.40
CA ILE A 512 6.07 -3.81 15.15
C ILE A 512 6.58 -2.77 16.14
N LYS A 513 6.34 -3.03 17.42
CA LYS A 513 6.88 -2.21 18.51
C LYS A 513 8.35 -2.55 18.74
N SER A 514 9.13 -1.59 19.24
CA SER A 514 10.52 -1.85 19.66
C SER A 514 10.65 -2.99 20.66
N GLU A 515 9.59 -3.25 21.44
CA GLU A 515 9.49 -4.32 22.44
C GLU A 515 9.36 -5.73 21.84
N GLN A 516 9.00 -5.84 20.55
CA GLN A 516 8.92 -7.13 19.85
C GLN A 516 10.28 -7.59 19.32
N PHE A 517 11.28 -6.70 19.31
CA PHE A 517 12.66 -7.11 19.15
C PHE A 517 13.21 -7.62 20.49
N TYR A 518 14.06 -8.63 20.45
CA TYR A 518 14.77 -9.12 21.64
C TYR A 518 16.25 -9.36 21.36
N ILE A 519 17.06 -9.25 22.41
CA ILE A 519 18.50 -9.51 22.30
C ILE A 519 18.70 -10.98 21.93
N SER A 520 19.60 -11.24 20.98
CA SER A 520 19.88 -12.53 20.34
C SER A 520 18.82 -13.02 19.35
N GLN A 521 17.87 -12.18 18.95
CA GLN A 521 16.98 -12.49 17.83
C GLN A 521 17.79 -12.67 16.54
N GLU A 522 17.55 -13.77 15.82
CA GLU A 522 18.21 -14.07 14.56
C GLU A 522 17.64 -13.21 13.43
N VAL A 523 18.53 -12.70 12.58
CA VAL A 523 18.18 -11.85 11.45
C VAL A 523 19.01 -12.23 10.23
N GLN A 524 18.43 -12.06 9.03
CA GLN A 524 19.19 -12.15 7.78
C GLN A 524 19.61 -10.77 7.31
N VAL A 525 20.84 -10.65 6.83
CA VAL A 525 21.42 -9.40 6.36
C VAL A 525 21.88 -9.53 4.91
N GLN A 526 21.45 -8.60 4.08
CA GLN A 526 21.97 -8.40 2.73
C GLN A 526 22.75 -7.08 2.65
N ILE A 527 24.00 -7.13 2.18
CA ILE A 527 24.84 -5.95 2.01
C ILE A 527 24.55 -5.32 0.64
N ILE A 528 24.06 -4.09 0.64
CA ILE A 528 23.69 -3.37 -0.59
C ILE A 528 24.84 -2.49 -1.09
N SER A 529 25.55 -1.85 -0.16
CA SER A 529 26.67 -0.95 -0.45
C SER A 529 27.58 -0.80 0.77
N ASP A 530 28.61 0.03 0.66
CA ASP A 530 29.54 0.37 1.74
C ASP A 530 28.89 1.07 2.95
N LYS A 531 27.66 1.56 2.81
CA LYS A 531 26.93 2.28 3.88
C LYS A 531 25.53 1.77 4.16
N LYS A 532 25.06 0.79 3.37
CA LYS A 532 23.66 0.35 3.41
C LYS A 532 23.57 -1.17 3.36
N SER A 533 22.69 -1.72 4.20
CA SER A 533 22.26 -3.11 4.15
C SER A 533 20.74 -3.21 4.27
N LEU A 534 20.20 -4.39 4.00
CA LEU A 534 18.84 -4.79 4.30
C LEU A 534 18.88 -5.83 5.42
N VAL A 535 17.97 -5.70 6.39
CA VAL A 535 17.85 -6.62 7.53
C VAL A 535 16.45 -7.22 7.51
N SER A 536 16.35 -8.53 7.30
CA SER A 536 15.10 -9.27 7.37
C SER A 536 14.96 -9.94 8.74
N VAL A 537 13.83 -9.67 9.40
CA VAL A 537 13.53 -10.16 10.75
C VAL A 537 12.21 -10.89 10.73
N SER A 538 12.20 -12.12 11.25
CA SER A 538 10.97 -12.86 11.53
C SER A 538 10.43 -12.44 12.89
N PHE A 539 9.13 -12.15 12.94
CA PHE A 539 8.41 -11.89 14.19
C PHE A 539 7.37 -13.00 14.33
N ASP A 540 7.48 -13.76 15.42
CA ASP A 540 6.56 -14.84 15.77
C ASP A 540 5.23 -14.32 16.37
#